data_AF-A0A1H7CZF3-F1
#
_entry.id   AF-A0A1H7CZF3-F1
#
_cell.length_a   1.000
_cell.length_b   1.000
_cell.length_c   1.000
_cell.angle_alpha   90.00
_cell.angle_beta   90.00
_cell.angle_gamma   90.00
#
_symmetry.space_group_name_H-M   'P 1'
#
loop_
_entity.id
_entity.type
_entity.pdbx_description
1 polymer ?
#
loop_
_entity_poly.entity_id
_entity_poly.type
_entity_poly.pdbx_seq_one_letter_code
_entity_poly.pdbx_strand_id
1 'polypeptide(L)'
;MATMFNSIRASRELETAGAAKPLADAIATILGDTMVTSREDLVTKDYLKAEIATVNTEIAKVRTEIASAKNDTIRWLIGSQVVLIAALGGMMSLMRAFG
;
A
#
# COMPACT_ATOMS: atom_id res chain seq x y z
N MET A 1 -19.88 8.61 11.61
CA MET A 1 -20.05 8.29 13.04
C MET A 1 -20.50 6.85 13.12
N ALA A 2 -19.65 5.93 13.58
CA ALA A 2 -20.05 4.53 13.73
C ALA A 2 -21.03 4.44 14.90
N THR A 3 -22.30 4.15 14.64
CA THR A 3 -23.30 3.93 15.68
C THR A 3 -22.96 2.64 16.41
N MET A 4 -22.66 2.73 17.70
CA MET A 4 -22.41 1.54 18.54
C MET A 4 -23.66 0.68 18.63
N PHE A 5 -23.46 -0.64 18.73
CA PHE A 5 -24.54 -1.57 19.06
C PHE A 5 -25.13 -1.21 20.42
N ASN A 6 -26.45 -1.04 20.49
CA ASN A 6 -27.17 -0.68 21.70
C ASN A 6 -27.97 -1.89 22.18
N SER A 7 -27.39 -2.65 23.12
CA SER A 7 -27.98 -3.87 23.68
C SER A 7 -29.32 -3.60 24.39
N ILE A 8 -29.48 -2.43 25.00
CA ILE A 8 -30.73 -2.05 25.69
C ILE A 8 -31.87 -1.89 24.69
N ARG A 9 -31.60 -1.24 23.56
CA ARG A 9 -32.60 -1.11 22.49
C ARG A 9 -32.93 -2.47 21.87
N ALA A 10 -31.91 -3.29 21.60
CA ALA A 10 -32.10 -4.62 21.04
C ALA A 10 -32.93 -5.54 21.96
N SER A 11 -32.65 -5.55 23.27
CA SER A 11 -33.44 -6.30 24.25
C SER A 11 -34.90 -5.82 24.27
N ARG A 12 -35.13 -4.50 24.29
CA ARG A 12 -36.49 -3.95 24.26
C ARG A 12 -37.27 -4.31 22.99
N GLU A 13 -36.62 -4.28 21.83
CA GLU A 13 -37.23 -4.70 20.56
C GLU A 13 -37.60 -6.19 20.59
N LEU A 14 -36.74 -7.04 21.16
CA LEU A 14 -37.02 -8.46 21.35
C LEU A 14 -38.19 -8.70 22.32
N GLU A 15 -38.26 -7.96 23.42
CA GLU A 15 -39.41 -8.00 24.33
C GLU A 15 -40.72 -7.62 23.61
N THR A 16 -40.70 -6.55 22.80
CA THR A 16 -41.89 -6.15 22.01
C THR A 16 -42.28 -7.16 20.94
N ALA A 17 -41.33 -7.96 20.46
CA ALA A 17 -41.58 -9.07 19.54
C ALA A 17 -42.07 -10.34 20.24
N GLY A 18 -42.23 -10.32 21.56
CA GLY A 18 -42.77 -11.44 22.35
C GLY A 18 -41.71 -12.34 22.98
N ALA A 19 -40.41 -11.98 22.93
CA ALA A 19 -39.39 -12.71 23.67
C ALA A 19 -39.53 -12.45 25.18
N ALA A 20 -39.35 -13.50 25.99
CA ALA A 20 -39.26 -13.33 27.43
C ALA A 20 -38.03 -12.49 27.79
N LYS A 21 -38.17 -11.55 28.72
CA LYS A 21 -37.11 -10.61 29.12
C LYS A 21 -35.72 -11.24 29.37
N PRO A 22 -35.59 -12.37 30.11
CA PRO A 22 -34.29 -13.01 30.29
C PRO A 22 -33.65 -13.49 28.98
N LEU A 23 -34.47 -13.93 28.02
CA LEU A 23 -34.02 -14.37 26.70
C LEU A 23 -33.65 -13.16 25.83
N ALA A 24 -34.42 -12.08 25.88
CA ALA A 24 -34.14 -10.83 25.17
C ALA A 24 -32.80 -10.21 25.60
N ASP A 25 -32.54 -10.18 26.92
CA ASP A 25 -31.27 -9.70 27.49
C ASP A 25 -30.09 -10.60 27.10
N ALA A 26 -30.27 -11.93 27.14
CA ALA A 26 -29.24 -12.88 26.74
C ALA A 26 -28.87 -12.74 25.26
N ILE A 27 -29.87 -12.63 24.36
CA ILE A 27 -29.64 -12.45 22.92
C ILE A 27 -28.94 -11.12 22.65
N ALA A 28 -29.39 -10.02 23.28
CA ALA A 28 -28.77 -8.71 23.11
C ALA A 28 -27.31 -8.69 23.59
N THR A 29 -27.01 -9.42 24.67
CA THR A 29 -25.64 -9.54 25.20
C THR A 29 -24.74 -10.32 24.25
N ILE A 30 -25.17 -11.52 23.82
CA ILE A 30 -24.40 -12.36 22.88
C ILE A 30 -24.12 -11.62 21.57
N LEU A 31 -25.11 -10.88 21.06
CA LEU A 31 -24.96 -10.11 19.83
C LEU A 31 -24.00 -8.93 20.02
N GLY A 32 -24.03 -8.29 21.19
CA GLY A 32 -23.06 -7.27 21.58
C GLY A 32 -21.62 -7.81 21.62
N ASP A 33 -21.42 -8.94 22.29
CA ASP A 33 -20.10 -9.56 22.44
C ASP A 33 -19.52 -10.00 21.09
N THR A 34 -20.34 -10.59 20.22
CA THR A 34 -19.93 -10.99 18.86
C THR A 34 -19.50 -9.77 18.03
N MET A 35 -20.18 -8.63 18.19
CA MET A 35 -19.82 -7.39 17.50
C MET A 35 -18.56 -6.71 18.07
N VAL A 36 -18.17 -7.01 19.32
CA VAL A 36 -16.92 -6.54 19.92
C VAL A 36 -15.73 -7.34 19.39
N THR A 37 -15.86 -8.67 19.24
CA THR A 37 -14.78 -9.52 18.70
C THR A 37 -14.40 -9.15 17.27
N SER A 38 -15.32 -8.66 16.44
CA SER A 38 -14.98 -8.15 15.11
C SER A 38 -14.29 -6.78 15.13
N ARG A 39 -14.38 -5.99 16.20
CA ARG A 39 -13.97 -4.57 16.17
C ARG A 39 -12.46 -4.37 16.33
N GLU A 40 -11.77 -5.24 17.06
CA GLU A 40 -10.31 -5.15 17.25
C GLU A 40 -9.53 -5.41 15.94
N ASP A 41 -10.13 -6.14 15.00
CA ASP A 41 -9.55 -6.44 13.69
C ASP A 41 -9.92 -5.40 12.61
N LEU A 42 -10.71 -4.38 12.97
CA LEU A 42 -11.13 -3.34 12.02
C LEU A 42 -10.13 -2.18 11.98
N VAL A 43 -9.63 -1.95 10.78
CA VAL A 43 -8.82 -0.77 10.46
C VAL A 43 -9.71 0.47 10.37
N THR A 44 -9.34 1.55 11.06
CA THR A 44 -10.07 2.82 10.94
C THR A 44 -9.87 3.45 9.57
N LYS A 45 -10.87 4.18 9.06
CA LYS A 45 -10.75 4.89 7.77
C LYS A 45 -9.56 5.86 7.74
N ASP A 46 -9.26 6.51 8.86
CA ASP A 46 -8.17 7.47 8.95
C ASP A 46 -6.82 6.78 8.99
N TYR A 47 -6.69 5.64 9.68
CA TYR A 47 -5.50 4.78 9.58
C TYR A 47 -5.27 4.34 8.14
N LEU A 48 -6.31 3.82 7.46
CA LEU A 48 -6.17 3.36 6.08
C LEU A 48 -5.76 4.49 5.13
N LYS A 49 -6.32 5.69 5.31
CA LYS A 49 -5.92 6.88 4.53
C LYS A 49 -4.46 7.27 4.78
N ALA A 50 -4.02 7.22 6.05
CA ALA A 50 -2.64 7.51 6.41
C ALA A 50 -1.69 6.51 5.74
N GLU A 51 -2.00 5.22 5.80
CA GLU A 51 -1.17 4.19 5.13
C GLU A 51 -1.18 4.33 3.61
N ILE A 52 -2.31 4.64 3.00
CA ILE A 52 -2.37 4.92 1.55
C ILE A 52 -1.49 6.13 1.20
N ALA A 53 -1.46 7.17 2.04
CA ALA A 53 -0.61 8.34 1.83
C ALA A 53 0.89 7.99 1.95
N THR A 54 1.24 7.14 2.93
CA THR A 54 2.60 6.60 3.10
C THR A 54 3.02 5.81 1.85
N VAL A 55 2.21 4.84 1.43
CA VAL A 55 2.49 4.01 0.24
C VAL A 55 2.62 4.87 -1.02
N ASN A 56 1.75 5.86 -1.22
CA ASN A 56 1.87 6.78 -2.36
C ASN A 56 3.18 7.59 -2.34
N THR A 57 3.63 7.98 -1.15
CA THR A 57 4.91 8.69 -0.97
C THR A 57 6.08 7.77 -1.33
N GLU A 58 6.05 6.51 -0.91
CA GLU A 58 7.08 5.52 -1.27
C GLU A 58 7.09 5.23 -2.77
N ILE A 59 5.93 5.09 -3.40
CA ILE A 59 5.81 4.92 -4.86
C ILE A 59 6.42 6.11 -5.60
N ALA A 60 6.20 7.34 -5.14
CA ALA A 60 6.78 8.53 -5.75
C ALA A 60 8.32 8.55 -5.65
N LYS A 61 8.87 8.11 -4.51
CA LYS A 61 10.33 7.96 -4.33
C LYS A 61 10.90 6.91 -5.28
N VAL A 62 10.31 5.72 -5.32
CA VAL A 62 10.75 4.62 -6.21
C VAL A 62 10.72 5.05 -7.68
N ARG A 63 9.67 5.76 -8.11
CA ARG A 63 9.61 6.30 -9.49
C ARG A 63 10.76 7.27 -9.79
N THR A 64 11.13 8.10 -8.82
CA THR A 64 12.25 9.05 -8.94
C THR A 64 13.59 8.31 -9.01
N GLU A 65 13.79 7.32 -8.16
CA GLU A 65 15.00 6.48 -8.14
C GLU A 65 15.16 5.71 -9.46
N ILE A 66 14.08 5.14 -10.00
CA ILE A 66 14.09 4.47 -11.31
C ILE A 66 14.48 5.45 -12.42
N ALA A 67 13.94 6.67 -12.42
CA ALA A 67 14.29 7.68 -13.41
C ALA A 67 15.78 8.07 -13.32
N SER A 68 16.31 8.22 -12.10
CA SER A 68 17.74 8.48 -11.88
C SER A 68 18.60 7.32 -12.38
N ALA A 69 18.28 6.09 -11.99
CA ALA A 69 19.02 4.90 -12.40
C ALA A 69 19.01 4.71 -13.93
N LYS A 70 17.87 4.99 -14.59
CA LYS A 70 17.76 4.99 -16.04
C LYS A 70 18.69 6.03 -16.68
N ASN A 71 18.72 7.26 -16.16
CA ASN A 71 19.61 8.30 -16.66
C ASN A 71 21.09 7.94 -16.49
N ASP A 72 21.47 7.40 -15.33
CA ASP A 72 22.83 6.94 -15.09
C ASP A 72 23.23 5.83 -16.04
N THR A 73 22.35 4.85 -16.25
CA THR A 73 22.58 3.75 -17.19
C THR A 73 22.81 4.26 -18.61
N ILE A 74 21.98 5.21 -19.08
CA ILE A 74 22.14 5.82 -20.41
C ILE A 74 23.48 6.55 -20.50
N ARG A 75 23.84 7.32 -19.48
CA ARG A 75 25.10 8.06 -19.44
C ARG A 75 26.31 7.12 -19.52
N TRP A 76 26.31 6.03 -18.75
CA TRP A 76 27.37 5.02 -18.79
C TRP A 76 27.44 4.32 -20.15
N LEU A 77 26.28 3.98 -20.74
CA LEU A 77 26.22 3.37 -22.06
C LEU A 77 26.87 4.28 -23.12
N ILE A 78 26.47 5.57 -23.17
CA ILE A 78 27.05 6.54 -24.11
C ILE A 78 28.56 6.68 -23.87
N GLY A 79 28.99 6.81 -22.61
CA GLY A 79 30.41 6.89 -22.26
C GLY A 79 31.23 5.72 -22.80
N SER A 80 30.71 4.49 -22.67
CA SER A 80 31.37 3.30 -23.22
C SER A 80 31.46 3.31 -24.75
N GLN A 81 30.41 3.75 -25.45
CA GLN A 81 30.41 3.81 -26.92
C GLN A 81 31.43 4.81 -27.45
N VAL A 82 31.58 5.97 -26.78
CA VAL A 82 32.58 6.98 -27.16
C VAL A 82 34.01 6.41 -27.07
N VAL A 83 34.31 5.68 -25.99
CA VAL A 83 35.62 5.02 -25.82
C VAL A 83 35.86 3.96 -26.90
N LEU A 84 34.85 3.13 -27.21
CA LEU A 84 34.95 2.12 -28.27
C LEU A 84 35.21 2.75 -29.65
N ILE A 85 34.50 3.84 -30.00
CA ILE A 85 34.70 4.54 -31.27
C ILE A 85 36.11 5.13 -31.36
N ALA A 86 36.61 5.74 -30.28
CA ALA A 86 37.96 6.29 -30.23
C ALA A 86 39.03 5.20 -30.41
N ALA A 87 38.85 4.04 -29.77
CA ALA A 87 39.75 2.91 -29.91
C ALA A 87 39.78 2.36 -31.36
N LEU A 88 38.60 2.19 -31.98
CA LEU A 88 38.48 1.75 -33.37
C LEU A 88 39.12 2.76 -34.35
N GLY A 89 38.92 4.06 -34.11
CA GLY A 89 39.55 5.14 -34.89
C GLY A 89 41.08 5.10 -34.80
N GLY A 90 41.62 4.97 -33.59
CA GLY A 90 43.06 4.81 -33.36
C GLY A 90 43.64 3.58 -34.07
N MET A 91 42.93 2.45 -34.00
CA MET A 91 43.36 1.21 -34.67
C MET A 91 43.40 1.35 -36.19
N MET A 92 42.39 2.01 -36.79
CA MET A 92 42.41 2.31 -38.23
C MET A 92 43.56 3.24 -38.63
N SER A 93 43.88 4.24 -37.81
CA SER A 93 45.04 5.11 -38.06
C SER A 93 46.35 4.35 -38.02
N LEU A 94 46.52 3.41 -37.07
CA LEU A 94 47.71 2.57 -36.97
C LEU A 94 47.83 1.62 -38.17
N MET A 95 46.74 0.97 -38.58
CA MET A 95 46.74 0.09 -39.76
C MET A 95 47.15 0.82 -41.05
N ARG A 96 46.81 2.11 -41.19
CA ARG A 96 47.22 2.94 -42.34
C ARG A 96 48.68 3.40 -42.27
N ALA A 97 49.26 3.50 -41.07
CA ALA A 97 50.64 3.93 -40.89
C ALA A 97 51.66 2.79 -41.07
N PHE A 98 51.24 1.55 -40.84
CA PHE A 98 52.10 0.35 -40.91
C PHE A 98 51.76 -0.61 -42.06
N GLY A 99 50.72 -0.31 -42.85
CA GLY A 99 50.30 -1.07 -44.02
C GLY A 99 50.73 -0.46 -45.34
#